data_AF-A0A074YJY8-F1
#
_entry.id   AF-A0A074YJY8-F1
#
_cell.length_a   1.000
_cell.length_b   1.000
_cell.length_c   1.000
_cell.angle_alpha   90.00
_cell.angle_beta   90.00
_cell.angle_gamma   90.00
#
_symmetry.space_group_name_H-M   'P 1'
#
loop_
_entity.id
_entity.type
_entity.pdbx_description
1 polymer ?
#
loop_
_entity_poly.entity_id
_entity_poly.type
_entity_poly.pdbx_seq_one_letter_code
_entity_poly.pdbx_strand_id
1 'polypeptide(L)'
;MIVMSWAKTHFTHPLVLKSCLNRSGTLMHVRARNNWADLSYEDRKVDSERVAGIYTRLYWNNPAFRERRKQQATAWNAARKHSEEYKRYHALRRWCLNYPWVRDELPWKSHRPILYQERTQHTCFSCQWDRRSGMKLWWKAIGGKGDAGFLCQTCYARQDWNTAMPTGFEDLRRLNEIAARKKQLDEAARSVSSPPKA
;
A
#
# COMPACT_ATOMS: atom_id res chain seq x y z
N MET A 1 -11.83 -7.01 60.84
CA MET A 1 -10.58 -7.76 60.51
C MET A 1 -10.90 -8.74 59.39
N ILE A 2 -9.93 -8.93 58.47
CA ILE A 2 -9.87 -9.94 57.36
C ILE A 2 -10.67 -9.53 56.10
N VAL A 3 -10.08 -8.96 55.02
CA VAL A 3 -9.08 -9.39 53.98
C VAL A 3 -9.77 -9.83 52.67
N MET A 4 -9.20 -9.31 51.59
CA MET A 4 -9.54 -9.35 50.15
C MET A 4 -9.87 -10.71 49.52
N SER A 5 -10.60 -10.68 48.40
CA SER A 5 -10.20 -11.43 47.19
C SER A 5 -10.77 -10.82 45.91
N TRP A 6 -9.90 -10.60 44.93
CA TRP A 6 -10.22 -10.24 43.55
C TRP A 6 -10.30 -11.51 42.69
N ALA A 7 -11.29 -11.61 41.79
CA ALA A 7 -11.23 -12.53 40.66
C ALA A 7 -11.81 -11.90 39.38
N LYS A 8 -10.88 -11.55 38.50
CA LYS A 8 -10.92 -11.36 37.03
C LYS A 8 -12.27 -11.58 36.33
N THR A 9 -12.85 -10.49 35.83
CA THR A 9 -13.82 -10.49 34.73
C THR A 9 -13.14 -10.92 33.43
N HIS A 10 -13.44 -12.14 32.97
CA HIS A 10 -13.22 -12.52 31.58
C HIS A 10 -14.31 -11.87 30.72
N PHE A 11 -13.96 -10.81 30.00
CA PHE A 11 -14.76 -10.28 28.89
C PHE A 11 -14.74 -11.30 27.75
N THR A 12 -15.74 -12.17 27.69
CA THR A 12 -16.09 -12.88 26.47
C THR A 12 -17.03 -11.96 25.68
N HIS A 13 -16.55 -11.43 24.56
CA HIS A 13 -17.37 -10.65 23.65
C HIS A 13 -18.41 -11.60 23.02
N PRO A 14 -19.72 -11.45 23.30
CA PRO A 14 -20.71 -12.29 22.64
C PRO A 14 -20.89 -11.80 21.21
N LEU A 15 -20.82 -12.72 20.26
CA LEU A 15 -21.35 -12.54 18.91
C LEU A 15 -22.84 -12.18 19.05
N VAL A 16 -23.18 -10.90 18.91
CA VAL A 16 -24.58 -10.46 18.97
C VAL A 16 -25.29 -10.95 17.71
N LEU A 17 -25.98 -12.08 17.83
CA LEU A 17 -26.94 -12.55 16.84
C LEU A 17 -28.19 -11.65 16.91
N LYS A 18 -28.35 -10.74 15.95
CA LYS A 18 -29.64 -10.07 15.72
C LYS A 18 -30.47 -10.96 14.80
N SER A 19 -31.57 -11.50 15.32
CA SER A 19 -32.56 -12.23 14.53
C SER A 19 -33.51 -11.25 13.84
N CYS A 20 -33.66 -11.36 12.52
CA CYS A 20 -34.78 -10.79 11.79
C CYS A 20 -35.55 -11.92 11.10
N LEU A 21 -36.87 -11.92 11.26
CA LEU A 21 -37.78 -12.86 10.58
C LEU A 21 -38.05 -12.35 9.17
N ASN A 22 -38.07 -13.25 8.18
CA ASN A 22 -38.57 -12.91 6.85
C ASN A 22 -40.13 -12.96 6.83
N ARG A 23 -40.73 -12.58 5.69
CA ARG A 23 -42.19 -12.57 5.50
C ARG A 23 -42.89 -13.93 5.65
N SER A 24 -42.16 -15.04 5.68
CA SER A 24 -42.67 -16.40 5.89
C SER A 24 -42.38 -16.95 7.30
N GLY A 25 -41.95 -16.10 8.25
CA GLY A 25 -41.66 -16.51 9.62
C GLY A 25 -40.42 -17.40 9.74
N THR A 26 -39.61 -17.52 8.70
CA THR A 26 -38.38 -18.31 8.73
C THR A 26 -37.26 -17.45 9.32
N LEU A 27 -36.61 -17.97 10.37
CA LEU A 27 -35.41 -17.39 10.99
C LEU A 27 -34.30 -17.36 9.94
N MET A 28 -34.08 -16.19 9.32
CA MET A 28 -32.89 -15.98 8.53
C MET A 28 -31.76 -15.59 9.47
N HIS A 29 -30.75 -16.45 9.57
CA HIS A 29 -29.43 -16.03 10.03
C HIS A 29 -28.82 -15.11 8.97
N VAL A 30 -29.29 -13.86 8.91
CA VAL A 30 -28.51 -12.79 8.30
C VAL A 30 -27.34 -12.60 9.26
N ARG A 31 -26.20 -13.25 8.97
CA ARG A 31 -24.95 -12.89 9.66
C ARG A 31 -24.83 -11.39 9.50
N ALA A 32 -24.96 -10.66 10.60
CA ALA A 32 -24.61 -9.26 10.64
C ALA A 32 -23.21 -9.19 10.03
N ARG A 33 -23.10 -8.59 8.84
CA ARG A 33 -21.81 -8.21 8.31
C ARG A 33 -21.33 -7.16 9.29
N ASN A 34 -20.56 -7.56 10.29
CA ASN A 34 -19.81 -6.62 11.11
C ASN A 34 -19.16 -5.67 10.11
N ASN A 35 -19.41 -4.38 10.26
CA ASN A 35 -18.76 -3.40 9.41
C ASN A 35 -17.26 -3.66 9.54
N TRP A 36 -16.56 -3.80 8.40
CA TRP A 36 -15.15 -4.18 8.41
C TRP A 36 -14.32 -3.23 9.29
N ALA A 37 -14.75 -1.97 9.39
CA ALA A 37 -14.16 -0.94 10.24
C ALA A 37 -14.22 -1.27 11.74
N ASP A 38 -15.20 -2.05 12.17
CA ASP A 38 -15.44 -2.36 13.59
C ASP A 38 -14.73 -3.66 14.02
N LEU A 39 -14.16 -4.41 13.08
CA LEU A 39 -13.41 -5.64 13.36
C LEU A 39 -12.04 -5.32 13.96
N SER A 40 -11.58 -6.16 14.90
CA SER A 40 -10.19 -6.14 15.37
C SER A 40 -9.21 -6.50 14.24
N TYR A 41 -7.92 -6.20 14.41
CA TYR A 41 -6.89 -6.58 13.41
C TYR A 41 -6.90 -8.09 13.13
N GLU A 42 -6.98 -8.91 14.17
CA GLU A 42 -6.97 -10.38 14.03
C GLU A 42 -8.22 -10.88 13.30
N ASP A 43 -9.40 -10.35 13.62
CA ASP A 43 -10.64 -10.72 12.93
C ASP A 43 -10.61 -10.30 11.45
N ARG A 44 -10.02 -9.13 11.14
CA ARG A 44 -9.83 -8.66 9.76
C ARG A 44 -8.90 -9.59 8.99
N LYS A 45 -7.87 -10.13 9.63
CA LYS A 45 -6.92 -11.07 9.03
C LYS A 45 -7.62 -12.37 8.67
N VAL A 46 -8.37 -12.95 9.62
CA VAL A 46 -9.16 -14.18 9.40
C VAL A 46 -10.17 -14.03 8.26
N ASP A 47 -10.91 -12.92 8.22
CA ASP A 47 -11.86 -12.66 7.12
C ASP A 47 -11.15 -12.54 5.76
N SER A 48 -10.00 -11.85 5.73
CA SER A 48 -9.21 -11.70 4.51
C SER A 48 -8.70 -13.04 3.97
N GLU A 49 -8.21 -13.92 4.85
CA GLU A 49 -7.76 -15.27 4.50
C GLU A 49 -8.91 -16.13 3.97
N ARG A 50 -10.08 -16.08 4.62
CA ARG A 50 -11.29 -16.77 4.19
C ARG A 50 -11.72 -16.33 2.78
N VAL A 51 -11.77 -15.03 2.53
CA VAL A 51 -12.14 -14.48 1.21
C VAL A 51 -11.11 -14.88 0.14
N ALA A 52 -9.81 -14.84 0.48
CA ALA A 52 -8.75 -15.28 -0.43
C ALA A 52 -8.87 -16.75 -0.81
N GLY A 53 -9.23 -17.63 0.14
CA GLY A 53 -9.47 -19.06 -0.11
C GLY A 53 -10.64 -19.30 -1.08
N ILE A 54 -11.76 -18.60 -0.89
CA ILE A 54 -12.93 -18.68 -1.79
C ILE A 54 -12.53 -18.24 -3.20
N TYR A 55 -11.84 -17.09 -3.32
CA TYR A 55 -11.41 -16.57 -4.61
C TYR A 55 -10.46 -17.53 -5.32
N THR A 56 -9.49 -18.10 -4.60
CA THR A 56 -8.54 -19.09 -5.13
C THR A 56 -9.26 -20.30 -5.71
N ARG A 57 -10.23 -20.85 -4.97
CA ARG A 57 -11.03 -21.99 -5.42
C ARG A 57 -11.82 -21.67 -6.71
N LEU A 58 -12.48 -20.51 -6.75
CA LEU A 58 -13.21 -20.06 -7.94
C LEU A 58 -12.28 -19.89 -9.15
N TYR A 59 -11.10 -19.31 -8.95
CA TYR A 59 -10.15 -19.09 -10.02
C TYR A 59 -9.66 -20.41 -10.64
N TRP A 60 -9.29 -21.41 -9.84
CA TRP A 60 -8.75 -22.67 -10.38
C TRP A 60 -9.82 -23.61 -10.93
N ASN A 61 -11.02 -23.64 -10.33
CA ASN A 61 -12.04 -24.61 -10.70
C ASN A 61 -13.03 -24.10 -11.75
N ASN A 62 -13.05 -22.80 -12.06
CA ASN A 62 -14.00 -22.22 -13.00
C ASN A 62 -13.31 -21.48 -14.16
N PRO A 63 -13.20 -22.10 -15.36
CA PRO A 63 -12.58 -21.45 -16.52
C PRO A 63 -13.33 -20.19 -16.97
N ALA A 64 -14.66 -20.16 -16.90
CA ALA A 64 -15.45 -18.98 -17.25
C ALA A 64 -15.18 -17.80 -16.30
N PHE A 65 -14.95 -18.08 -15.01
CA PHE A 65 -14.55 -17.05 -14.05
C PHE A 65 -13.17 -16.48 -14.40
N ARG A 66 -12.20 -17.32 -14.77
CA ARG A 66 -10.87 -16.86 -15.21
C ARG A 66 -10.95 -15.97 -16.44
N GLU A 67 -11.71 -16.40 -17.45
CA GLU A 67 -11.83 -15.65 -18.71
C GLU A 67 -12.50 -14.29 -18.49
N ARG A 68 -13.60 -14.23 -17.72
CA ARG A 68 -14.21 -12.95 -17.34
C ARG A 68 -13.22 -12.03 -16.62
N ARG A 69 -12.40 -12.56 -15.71
CA ARG A 69 -11.38 -11.77 -15.00
C ARG A 69 -10.29 -11.27 -15.94
N LYS A 70 -9.86 -12.09 -16.91
CA LYS A 70 -8.92 -11.71 -17.96
C LYS A 70 -9.47 -10.58 -18.82
N GLN A 71 -10.70 -10.70 -19.31
CA GLN A 71 -11.37 -9.66 -20.10
C GLN A 71 -11.51 -8.34 -19.31
N GLN A 72 -11.94 -8.40 -18.04
CA GLN A 72 -12.01 -7.24 -17.16
C GLN A 72 -10.65 -6.58 -16.96
N ALA A 73 -9.59 -7.36 -16.72
CA ALA A 73 -8.23 -6.85 -16.57
C ALA A 73 -7.73 -6.17 -17.85
N THR A 74 -7.98 -6.78 -19.01
CA THR A 74 -7.63 -6.21 -20.32
C THR A 74 -8.34 -4.88 -20.55
N ALA A 75 -9.66 -4.82 -20.34
CA ALA A 75 -10.44 -3.59 -20.51
C ALA A 75 -9.97 -2.49 -19.55
N TRP A 76 -9.74 -2.84 -18.27
CA TRP A 76 -9.25 -1.90 -17.27
C TRP A 76 -7.85 -1.35 -17.60
N ASN A 77 -6.95 -2.23 -18.06
CA ASN A 77 -5.61 -1.81 -18.51
C ASN A 77 -5.69 -0.95 -19.77
N ALA A 78 -6.52 -1.32 -20.75
CA ALA A 78 -6.70 -0.54 -21.97
C ALA A 78 -7.19 0.89 -21.69
N ALA A 79 -8.12 1.05 -20.74
CA ALA A 79 -8.64 2.34 -20.32
C ALA A 79 -7.61 3.22 -19.59
N ARG A 80 -6.58 2.62 -18.96
CA ARG A 80 -5.64 3.33 -18.07
C ARG A 80 -4.21 3.41 -18.58
N LYS A 81 -3.80 2.55 -19.53
CA LYS A 81 -2.40 2.42 -19.97
C LYS A 81 -1.78 3.73 -20.48
N HIS A 82 -2.61 4.63 -21.00
CA HIS A 82 -2.17 5.92 -21.52
C HIS A 82 -2.16 7.05 -20.48
N SER A 83 -2.77 6.85 -19.29
CA SER A 83 -2.79 7.91 -18.29
C SER A 83 -1.42 8.07 -17.63
N GLU A 84 -1.01 9.33 -17.45
CA GLU A 84 0.28 9.65 -16.82
C GLU A 84 0.33 9.19 -15.36
N GLU A 85 -0.78 9.27 -14.62
CA GLU A 85 -0.89 8.70 -13.27
C GLU A 85 -0.55 7.22 -13.26
N TYR A 86 -1.08 6.45 -14.21
CA TYR A 86 -0.84 5.01 -14.30
C TYR A 86 0.62 4.71 -14.66
N LYS A 87 1.17 5.39 -15.67
CA LYS A 87 2.58 5.22 -16.05
C LYS A 87 3.51 5.54 -14.89
N ARG A 88 3.30 6.67 -14.21
CA ARG A 88 4.09 7.09 -13.05
C ARG A 88 3.95 6.14 -11.87
N TYR A 89 2.74 5.68 -11.56
CA TYR A 89 2.50 4.68 -10.53
C TYR A 89 3.36 3.44 -10.77
N HIS A 90 3.34 2.91 -11.99
CA HIS A 90 4.08 1.69 -12.34
C HIS A 90 5.59 1.91 -12.42
N ALA A 91 6.03 3.04 -12.97
CA ALA A 91 7.44 3.41 -13.06
C ALA A 91 8.07 3.55 -11.67
N LEU A 92 7.54 4.45 -10.84
CA LEU A 92 8.05 4.69 -9.48
C LEU A 92 8.02 3.41 -8.63
N ARG A 93 6.92 2.63 -8.70
CA ARG A 93 6.81 1.36 -7.96
C ARG A 93 7.87 0.37 -8.43
N ARG A 94 8.09 0.23 -9.73
CA ARG A 94 9.08 -0.69 -10.27
C ARG A 94 10.49 -0.27 -9.87
N TRP A 95 10.83 1.01 -9.99
CA TRP A 95 12.17 1.50 -9.65
C TRP A 95 12.44 1.34 -8.16
N CYS A 96 11.53 1.84 -7.33
CA CYS A 96 11.68 1.79 -5.88
C CYS A 96 11.56 0.37 -5.31
N LEU A 97 11.01 -0.62 -6.00
CA LEU A 97 11.06 -2.01 -5.49
C LEU A 97 12.38 -2.70 -5.81
N ASN A 98 12.92 -2.48 -7.01
CA ASN A 98 14.04 -3.29 -7.52
C ASN A 98 15.42 -2.65 -7.32
N TYR A 99 15.51 -1.34 -7.12
CA TYR A 99 16.79 -0.62 -7.11
C TYR A 99 16.94 0.17 -5.80
N PRO A 100 17.76 -0.34 -4.84
CA PRO A 100 17.99 0.33 -3.56
C PRO A 100 18.50 1.77 -3.70
N TRP A 101 19.46 2.01 -4.59
CA TRP A 101 20.02 3.34 -4.83
C TRP A 101 18.97 4.39 -5.23
N VAL A 102 17.87 3.98 -5.89
CA VAL A 102 16.76 4.88 -6.24
C VAL A 102 16.06 5.38 -4.97
N ARG A 103 15.95 4.53 -3.95
CA ARG A 103 15.31 4.89 -2.68
C ARG A 103 16.25 5.66 -1.78
N ASP A 104 17.48 5.17 -1.66
CA ASP A 104 18.37 5.51 -0.56
C ASP A 104 19.30 6.68 -0.91
N GLU A 105 19.64 6.85 -2.19
CA GLU A 105 20.65 7.83 -2.63
C GLU A 105 20.06 9.02 -3.39
N LEU A 106 18.85 8.91 -3.95
CA LEU A 106 18.27 10.01 -4.71
C LEU A 106 17.70 11.12 -3.79
N PRO A 107 17.88 12.40 -4.15
CA PRO A 107 17.43 13.53 -3.35
C PRO A 107 15.92 13.77 -3.53
N TRP A 108 15.11 12.94 -2.87
CA TRP A 108 13.65 13.10 -2.88
C TRP A 108 13.22 14.41 -2.22
N LYS A 109 12.18 15.06 -2.79
CA LYS A 109 11.72 16.40 -2.36
C LYS A 109 10.82 16.37 -1.13
N SER A 110 9.64 15.79 -1.28
CA SER A 110 8.58 15.83 -0.26
C SER A 110 8.51 14.55 0.57
N HIS A 111 8.61 13.39 -0.09
CA HIS A 111 8.52 12.09 0.55
C HIS A 111 9.60 11.17 0.01
N ARG A 112 10.22 10.41 0.90
CA ARG A 112 11.16 9.34 0.55
C ARG A 112 10.45 7.99 0.49
N PRO A 113 10.75 7.14 -0.51
CA PRO A 113 10.23 5.79 -0.55
C PRO A 113 10.90 4.93 0.54
N ILE A 114 10.09 4.21 1.31
CA ILE A 114 10.53 3.24 2.31
C ILE A 114 10.03 1.87 1.89
N LEU A 115 10.97 0.92 1.76
CA LEU A 115 10.68 -0.47 1.47
C LEU A 115 10.87 -1.33 2.72
N TYR A 116 9.77 -1.87 3.24
CA TYR A 116 9.77 -2.83 4.34
C TYR A 116 9.98 -4.26 3.82
N GLN A 117 10.67 -5.08 4.63
CA GLN A 117 10.83 -6.51 4.38
C GLN A 117 9.48 -7.22 4.37
N GLU A 118 8.67 -6.95 5.41
CA GLU A 118 7.30 -7.44 5.55
C GLU A 118 6.27 -6.39 5.16
N ARG A 119 5.02 -6.82 4.92
CA ARG A 119 3.94 -5.89 4.59
C ARG A 119 3.51 -5.13 5.84
N THR A 120 3.84 -3.84 5.88
CA THR A 120 3.49 -2.97 7.03
C THR A 120 2.21 -2.19 6.74
N GLN A 121 1.32 -2.12 7.74
CA GLN A 121 0.12 -1.28 7.69
C GLN A 121 0.46 0.14 8.11
N HIS A 122 0.03 1.10 7.29
CA HIS A 122 -0.02 2.52 7.61
C HIS A 122 -1.36 3.08 7.12
N THR A 123 -1.81 4.16 7.74
CA THR A 123 -2.94 4.96 7.24
C THR A 123 -2.40 5.96 6.24
N CYS A 124 -2.93 5.96 5.01
CA CYS A 124 -2.49 6.94 4.03
C CYS A 124 -3.04 8.33 4.37
N PHE A 125 -2.16 9.32 4.56
CA PHE A 125 -2.54 10.68 4.91
C PHE A 125 -3.52 11.32 3.90
N SER A 126 -3.33 11.08 2.60
CA SER A 126 -4.17 11.68 1.55
C SER A 126 -5.54 11.02 1.40
N CYS A 127 -5.62 9.68 1.33
CA CYS A 127 -6.90 9.00 1.08
C CYS A 127 -7.55 8.43 2.35
N GLN A 128 -6.94 8.61 3.52
CA GLN A 128 -7.40 8.11 4.83
C GLN A 128 -7.77 6.63 4.83
N TRP A 129 -7.16 5.87 3.92
CA TRP A 129 -7.48 4.46 3.74
C TRP A 129 -6.39 3.59 4.34
N ASP A 130 -6.79 2.75 5.30
CA ASP A 130 -5.94 1.71 5.86
C ASP A 130 -5.76 0.58 4.86
N ARG A 131 -4.52 0.39 4.41
CA ARG A 131 -4.20 -0.68 3.46
C ARG A 131 -4.22 -2.02 4.21
N ARG A 132 -5.40 -2.65 4.24
CA ARG A 132 -5.80 -3.87 4.99
C ARG A 132 -4.76 -5.00 5.06
N SER A 133 -3.96 -5.18 4.02
CA SER A 133 -2.92 -6.24 3.93
C SER A 133 -1.50 -5.71 4.12
N GLY A 134 -1.35 -4.45 4.53
CA GLY A 134 -0.10 -3.70 4.45
C GLY A 134 0.41 -3.49 3.02
N MET A 135 1.40 -2.62 2.91
CA MET A 135 2.22 -2.46 1.71
C MET A 135 3.68 -2.60 2.10
N LYS A 136 4.49 -3.18 1.21
CA LYS A 136 5.94 -3.17 1.39
C LYS A 136 6.53 -1.80 1.10
N LEU A 137 6.00 -1.09 0.09
CA LEU A 137 6.45 0.22 -0.31
C LEU A 137 5.51 1.32 0.19
N TRP A 138 6.05 2.26 0.94
CA TRP A 138 5.36 3.46 1.44
C TRP A 138 6.18 4.72 1.15
N TRP A 139 5.52 5.87 1.05
CA TRP A 139 6.17 7.17 0.88
C TRP A 139 6.08 7.95 2.18
N LYS A 140 7.20 8.16 2.85
CA LYS A 140 7.25 8.87 4.13
C LYS A 140 7.69 10.32 3.94
N ALA A 141 6.92 11.25 4.50
CA ALA A 141 7.26 12.68 4.47
C ALA A 141 8.66 12.93 5.04
N ILE A 142 9.43 13.78 4.37
CA ILE A 142 10.75 14.21 4.81
C ILE A 142 10.57 15.31 5.86
N GLY A 143 11.24 15.18 7.01
CA GLY A 143 11.10 16.13 8.14
C GLY A 143 9.86 15.93 9.03
N GLY A 144 8.95 15.02 8.68
CA GLY A 144 7.79 14.69 9.50
C GLY A 144 8.17 13.88 10.75
N LYS A 145 7.68 14.27 11.94
CA LYS A 145 7.78 13.49 13.17
C LYS A 145 6.58 12.52 13.28
N GLY A 146 6.84 11.24 13.56
CA GLY A 146 5.81 10.22 13.82
C GLY A 146 5.20 9.55 12.57
N ASP A 147 4.01 8.96 12.74
CA ASP A 147 3.24 8.24 11.69
C ASP A 147 2.38 9.18 10.82
N ALA A 148 2.29 10.47 11.19
CA ALA A 148 1.66 11.52 10.39
C ALA A 148 2.58 11.89 9.22
N GLY A 149 2.48 11.14 8.12
CA GLY A 149 3.25 11.45 6.91
C GLY A 149 3.39 10.33 5.89
N PHE A 150 2.64 9.23 6.01
CA PHE A 150 2.69 8.14 5.05
C PHE A 150 1.71 8.34 3.90
N LEU A 151 2.20 8.26 2.67
CA LEU A 151 1.40 8.18 1.46
C LEU A 151 1.51 6.77 0.86
N CYS A 152 0.37 6.23 0.43
CA CYS A 152 0.36 5.02 -0.38
C CYS A 152 0.87 5.32 -1.79
N GLN A 153 1.37 4.29 -2.49
CA GLN A 153 1.87 4.43 -3.86
C GLN A 153 0.89 5.12 -4.81
N THR A 154 -0.42 4.81 -4.70
CA THR A 154 -1.45 5.42 -5.54
C THR A 154 -1.58 6.91 -5.29
N CYS A 155 -1.64 7.34 -4.03
CA CYS A 155 -1.77 8.76 -3.69
C CYS A 155 -0.52 9.55 -4.02
N TYR A 156 0.66 8.99 -3.78
CA TYR A 156 1.91 9.64 -4.17
C TYR A 156 1.99 9.83 -5.69
N ALA A 157 1.67 8.77 -6.46
CA ALA A 157 1.69 8.82 -7.91
C ALA A 157 0.56 9.64 -8.55
N ARG A 158 -0.35 10.27 -7.80
CA ARG A 158 -1.32 11.24 -8.36
C ARG A 158 -0.71 12.60 -8.65
N GLN A 159 0.31 13.00 -7.90
CA GLN A 159 1.06 14.25 -8.10
C GLN A 159 1.71 14.28 -9.47
N ASP A 160 1.97 15.43 -10.08
CA ASP A 160 2.67 15.52 -11.37
C ASP A 160 4.12 14.98 -11.31
N TRP A 161 4.75 14.78 -12.47
CA TRP A 161 6.11 14.25 -12.54
C TRP A 161 7.16 15.17 -11.89
N ASN A 162 7.02 16.50 -11.99
CA ASN A 162 7.99 17.44 -11.45
C ASN A 162 7.96 17.44 -9.92
N THR A 163 6.78 17.27 -9.34
CA THR A 163 6.60 17.12 -7.88
C THR A 163 7.02 15.74 -7.38
N ALA A 164 6.70 14.69 -8.13
CA ALA A 164 6.95 13.31 -7.72
C ALA A 164 8.40 12.85 -7.92
N MET A 165 9.19 13.50 -8.77
CA MET A 165 10.57 13.10 -9.04
C MET A 165 11.57 13.73 -8.06
N PRO A 166 12.72 13.08 -7.80
CA PRO A 166 13.83 13.66 -7.06
C PRO A 166 14.35 14.94 -7.72
N THR A 167 14.97 15.81 -6.92
CA THR A 167 15.57 17.05 -7.40
C THR A 167 16.65 16.77 -8.45
N GLY A 168 16.52 17.36 -9.64
CA GLY A 168 17.46 17.18 -10.76
C GLY A 168 17.15 15.99 -11.68
N PHE A 169 16.00 15.32 -11.49
CA PHE A 169 15.52 14.18 -12.27
C PHE A 169 14.09 14.37 -12.81
N GLU A 170 13.56 15.60 -12.76
CA GLU A 170 12.16 15.96 -13.03
C GLU A 170 11.66 15.60 -14.42
N ASP A 171 12.54 15.63 -15.43
CA ASP A 171 12.21 15.38 -16.83
C ASP A 171 12.38 13.92 -17.25
N LEU A 172 12.94 13.08 -16.39
CA LEU A 172 13.30 11.71 -16.75
C LEU A 172 12.12 10.76 -16.55
N ARG A 173 11.91 9.85 -17.51
CA ARG A 173 10.77 8.92 -17.51
C ARG A 173 11.21 7.46 -17.57
N ARG A 174 12.49 7.20 -17.84
CA ARG A 174 13.05 5.86 -17.95
C ARG A 174 14.19 5.66 -16.95
N LEU A 175 14.31 4.44 -16.44
CA LEU A 175 15.31 4.13 -15.41
C LEU A 175 16.76 4.29 -15.91
N ASN A 176 17.02 3.94 -17.17
CA ASN A 176 18.34 4.10 -17.76
C ASN A 176 18.76 5.58 -17.83
N GLU A 177 17.82 6.49 -18.11
CA GLU A 177 18.07 7.94 -18.08
C GLU A 177 18.41 8.39 -16.65
N ILE A 178 17.65 7.92 -15.65
CA ILE A 178 17.90 8.23 -14.23
C ILE A 178 19.28 7.71 -13.81
N ALA A 179 19.63 6.48 -14.19
CA ALA A 179 20.92 5.89 -13.87
C ALA A 179 22.09 6.66 -14.53
N ALA A 180 21.93 7.04 -15.80
CA ALA A 180 22.92 7.86 -16.52
C ALA A 180 23.08 9.24 -15.84
N ARG A 181 21.98 9.88 -15.47
CA ARG A 181 22.00 11.18 -14.78
C ARG A 181 22.66 11.09 -13.41
N LYS A 182 22.37 10.05 -12.63
CA LYS A 182 23.03 9.80 -11.34
C LYS A 182 24.53 9.66 -11.51
N LYS A 183 24.98 8.86 -12.49
CA LYS A 183 26.40 8.68 -12.79
C LYS A 183 27.10 10.02 -13.11
N GLN A 184 26.46 10.87 -13.92
CA GLN A 184 26.99 12.22 -14.23
C GLN A 184 27.14 13.08 -12.98
N LEU A 185 26.14 13.08 -12.09
CA LEU A 185 26.19 13.85 -10.84
C LEU A 185 27.25 13.29 -9.87
N ASP A 186 27.38 11.97 -9.78
CA ASP A 186 28.39 11.32 -8.94
C ASP A 186 29.83 11.54 -9.48
N GLU A 187 30.01 11.64 -10.80
CA GLU A 187 31.28 12.03 -11.45
C GLU A 187 31.61 13.50 -11.21
N ALA A 188 30.63 14.39 -11.38
CA ALA A 188 30.79 15.80 -11.09
C ALA A 188 31.16 16.04 -9.62
N ALA A 189 30.46 15.40 -8.68
CA ALA A 189 30.76 15.49 -7.26
C ALA A 189 32.19 15.02 -6.92
N ARG A 190 32.65 13.93 -7.56
CA ARG A 190 34.03 13.43 -7.40
C ARG A 190 35.07 14.42 -7.92
N SER A 191 34.84 15.03 -9.09
CA SER A 191 35.77 16.03 -9.65
C SER A 191 35.90 17.29 -8.79
N VAL A 192 34.84 17.69 -8.09
CA VAL A 192 34.85 18.85 -7.17
C VAL A 192 35.56 18.52 -5.85
N SER A 193 35.57 17.25 -5.43
CA SER A 193 36.18 16.81 -4.17
C SER A 193 37.70 16.56 -4.21
N SER A 194 38.34 16.61 -5.39
CA SER A 194 39.81 16.51 -5.48
C SER A 194 40.47 17.86 -5.17
N PRO A 195 41.32 17.96 -4.12
CA PRO A 195 42.09 19.17 -3.88
C PRO A 195 43.03 19.46 -5.05
N PRO A 196 43.31 20.74 -5.38
CA PRO A 196 44.37 21.05 -6.33
C PRO A 196 45.68 20.46 -5.79
N LYS A 197 46.36 19.64 -6.60
CA LYS A 197 47.74 19.22 -6.33
C LYS A 197 48.60 20.48 -6.36
N ALA A 198 49.09 20.89 -5.19
CA ALA A 198 50.12 21.90 -5.05
C ALA A 198 51.48 21.36 -5.52
#